data_AF-A0A6C0CXC7-F1
#
_entry.id   AF-A0A6C0CXC7-F1
#
_cell.length_a   1.000
_cell.length_b   1.000
_cell.length_c   1.000
_cell.angle_alpha   90.00
_cell.angle_beta   90.00
_cell.angle_gamma   90.00
#
_symmetry.space_group_name_H-M   'P 1'
#
loop_
_entity.id
_entity.type
_entity.pdbx_description
1 polymer ?
#
loop_
_entity_poly.entity_id
_entity_poly.type
_entity_poly.pdbx_seq_one_letter_code
_entity_poly.pdbx_strand_id
1 'polypeptide(L)'
;MSFVIGVKINNLPNGYQPILDYYNSKRDQSTPPLEKLPRCEGGFMIKFENYDQIKDFEINNKIQQLRWSKKQLVSDIYIGFNDIQLELLYEALIHSLGEDNVYKYDRYTIK
;
A
#
# COMPACT_ATOMS: atom_id res chain seq x y z
N MET A 1 -1.24 10.29 6.16
CA MET A 1 -0.18 10.01 5.19
C MET A 1 0.63 11.27 4.98
N SER A 2 1.84 11.28 5.53
CA SER A 2 2.81 12.38 5.36
C SER A 2 3.43 12.41 3.96
N PHE A 3 3.61 11.24 3.32
CA PHE A 3 4.22 11.13 1.99
C PHE A 3 3.45 10.21 1.03
N VAL A 4 3.84 10.28 -0.25
CA VAL A 4 3.37 9.43 -1.35
C VAL A 4 4.54 8.58 -1.85
N ILE A 5 4.29 7.31 -2.14
CA ILE A 5 5.27 6.40 -2.76
C ILE A 5 5.00 6.34 -4.26
N GLY A 6 6.03 6.54 -5.07
CA GLY A 6 6.01 6.36 -6.51
C GLY A 6 7.01 5.32 -6.99
N VAL A 7 6.75 4.77 -8.17
CA VAL A 7 7.65 3.84 -8.86
C VAL A 7 7.97 4.34 -10.27
N LYS A 8 9.18 4.05 -10.77
CA LYS A 8 9.59 4.45 -12.13
C LYS A 8 9.16 3.44 -13.20
N ILE A 9 9.00 2.18 -12.80
CA ILE A 9 8.61 1.06 -13.65
C ILE A 9 7.11 1.08 -13.99
N ASN A 10 6.73 0.43 -15.10
CA ASN A 10 5.34 0.38 -15.55
C ASN A 10 4.52 -0.72 -14.87
N ASN A 11 5.17 -1.83 -14.48
CA ASN A 11 4.54 -3.01 -13.89
C ASN A 11 5.45 -3.59 -12.80
N LEU A 12 4.88 -4.35 -11.87
CA LEU A 12 5.64 -5.12 -10.88
C LEU A 12 6.18 -6.40 -11.55
N PRO A 13 7.50 -6.54 -11.79
CA PRO A 13 8.07 -7.61 -12.61
C PRO A 13 7.84 -9.01 -12.01
N ASN A 14 7.84 -9.11 -10.68
CA ASN A 14 7.60 -10.36 -9.94
C ASN A 14 6.21 -10.37 -9.27
N GLY A 15 5.30 -9.52 -9.75
CA GLY A 15 3.99 -9.34 -9.14
C GLY A 15 4.06 -8.77 -7.71
N TYR A 16 3.03 -9.08 -6.92
CA TYR A 16 2.88 -8.54 -5.57
C TYR A 16 3.63 -9.36 -4.52
N GLN A 17 3.84 -10.66 -4.76
CA GLN A 17 4.24 -11.61 -3.72
C GLN A 17 5.53 -11.22 -2.99
N PRO A 18 6.63 -10.83 -3.66
CA PRO A 18 7.86 -10.48 -2.95
C PRO A 18 7.71 -9.26 -2.02
N ILE A 19 6.85 -8.31 -2.40
CA ILE A 19 6.55 -7.10 -1.61
C ILE A 19 5.72 -7.49 -0.39
N LEU A 20 4.69 -8.34 -0.59
CA LEU A 20 3.84 -8.83 0.49
C LEU A 20 4.64 -9.66 1.49
N ASP A 21 5.51 -10.55 1.02
CA ASP A 21 6.35 -11.40 1.87
C ASP A 21 7.29 -10.56 2.74
N TYR A 22 8.01 -9.61 2.11
CA TYR A 22 8.89 -8.71 2.85
C TYR A 22 8.13 -7.94 3.92
N TYR A 23 7.06 -7.25 3.53
CA TYR A 23 6.25 -6.46 4.47
C TYR A 23 5.72 -7.32 5.62
N ASN A 24 5.11 -8.46 5.31
CA ASN A 24 4.46 -9.30 6.32
C ASN A 24 5.45 -10.02 7.24
N SER A 25 6.68 -10.25 6.79
CA SER A 25 7.75 -10.78 7.65
C SER A 25 8.30 -9.75 8.66
N LYS A 26 8.07 -8.46 8.43
CA LYS A 26 8.66 -7.35 9.19
C LYS A 26 7.64 -6.54 9.99
N ARG A 27 6.36 -6.60 9.64
CA ARG A 27 5.29 -5.91 10.37
C ARG A 27 5.18 -6.42 11.81
N ASP A 28 4.59 -5.58 12.66
CA ASP A 28 4.11 -6.00 13.97
C ASP A 28 3.03 -7.09 13.79
N GLN A 29 3.20 -8.21 14.49
CA GLN A 29 2.29 -9.36 14.40
C GLN A 29 0.88 -9.07 14.94
N SER A 30 0.73 -8.04 15.79
CA SER A 30 -0.57 -7.54 16.26
C SER A 30 -1.38 -6.81 15.17
N THR A 31 -0.71 -6.35 14.11
CA THR A 31 -1.39 -5.69 12.98
C THR A 31 -1.90 -6.72 11.97
N PRO A 32 -3.03 -6.48 11.28
CA PRO A 32 -3.45 -7.35 10.19
C PRO A 32 -2.45 -7.33 9.02
N PRO A 33 -2.36 -8.42 8.24
CA PRO A 33 -1.40 -8.52 7.14
C PRO A 33 -1.72 -7.57 5.99
N LEU A 34 -0.68 -7.22 5.25
CA LEU A 34 -0.78 -6.56 3.96
C LEU A 34 -1.24 -7.57 2.91
N GLU A 35 -2.23 -7.16 2.11
CA GLU A 35 -2.78 -7.94 1.01
C GLU A 35 -2.81 -7.12 -0.29
N LYS A 36 -2.86 -7.81 -1.44
CA LYS A 36 -3.15 -7.17 -2.73
C LYS A 36 -4.59 -6.66 -2.72
N LEU A 37 -4.80 -5.40 -3.10
CA LEU A 37 -6.14 -4.83 -3.26
C LEU A 37 -6.83 -5.42 -4.52
N PRO A 38 -8.00 -6.09 -4.40
CA PRO A 38 -8.72 -6.69 -5.52
C PRO A 38 -9.60 -5.64 -6.23
N ARG A 39 -8.97 -4.63 -6.83
CA ARG A 39 -9.59 -3.58 -7.65
C ARG A 39 -8.90 -3.49 -9.01
N CYS A 40 -9.54 -2.88 -10.00
CA CYS A 40 -9.00 -2.84 -11.37
C CYS A 40 -7.69 -2.05 -11.47
N GLU A 41 -7.55 -1.01 -10.65
CA GLU A 41 -6.31 -0.24 -10.51
C GLU A 41 -5.24 -1.04 -9.75
N GLY A 42 -5.66 -1.99 -8.91
CA GLY A 42 -4.81 -2.72 -7.98
C GLY A 42 -4.24 -1.83 -6.88
N GLY A 43 -3.29 -2.38 -6.13
CA GLY A 43 -2.61 -1.69 -5.03
C GLY A 43 -2.55 -2.59 -3.81
N PHE A 44 -2.58 -1.99 -2.63
CA PHE A 44 -2.38 -2.68 -1.36
C PHE A 44 -3.51 -2.35 -0.39
N MET A 45 -3.85 -3.31 0.46
CA MET A 45 -4.84 -3.14 1.50
C MET A 45 -4.44 -3.82 2.81
N ILE A 46 -4.97 -3.30 3.91
CA ILE A 46 -4.95 -3.94 5.23
C ILE A 46 -6.39 -3.93 5.73
N LYS A 47 -6.91 -5.10 6.10
CA LYS A 47 -8.28 -5.25 6.62
C LYS A 47 -8.35 -4.82 8.07
N PHE A 48 -9.46 -4.22 8.49
CA PHE A 48 -9.77 -4.08 9.91
C PHE A 48 -10.29 -5.40 10.49
N GLU A 49 -10.17 -5.55 11.82
CA GLU A 49 -10.48 -6.81 12.54
C GLU A 49 -11.89 -7.36 12.29
N ASN A 50 -12.86 -6.49 11.97
CA ASN A 50 -14.25 -6.86 11.73
C ASN A 50 -14.62 -6.98 10.25
N TYR A 51 -13.65 -7.03 9.33
CA TYR A 51 -13.88 -7.05 7.88
C TYR A 51 -14.83 -8.18 7.43
N ASP A 52 -14.65 -9.40 7.93
CA ASP A 52 -15.41 -10.58 7.49
C ASP A 52 -16.87 -10.61 7.96
N GLN A 53 -17.27 -9.70 8.86
CA GLN A 53 -18.61 -9.67 9.46
C GLN A 53 -19.58 -8.73 8.70
N ILE A 54 -19.13 -8.09 7.61
CA ILE A 54 -19.79 -6.92 7.04
C ILE A 54 -20.25 -7.17 5.59
N LYS A 55 -21.43 -6.63 5.25
CA LYS A 55 -22.02 -6.69 3.89
C LYS A 55 -21.33 -5.69 2.95
N ASP A 56 -21.21 -6.07 1.67
CA ASP A 56 -20.37 -5.45 0.64
C ASP A 56 -20.39 -3.93 0.48
N PHE A 57 -21.48 -3.24 0.83
CA PHE A 57 -21.66 -1.82 0.51
C PHE A 57 -20.73 -0.87 1.29
N GLU A 58 -20.06 -1.33 2.36
CA GLU A 58 -19.14 -0.50 3.17
C GLU A 58 -17.67 -0.90 3.08
N ILE A 59 -17.30 -1.81 2.17
CA ILE A 59 -16.00 -2.49 2.20
C ILE A 59 -14.80 -1.52 2.12
N ASN A 60 -14.94 -0.40 1.41
CA ASN A 60 -13.91 0.63 1.29
C ASN A 60 -13.63 1.37 2.61
N ASN A 61 -14.61 1.42 3.52
CA ASN A 61 -14.50 2.04 4.84
C ASN A 61 -14.00 1.05 5.90
N LYS A 62 -13.78 -0.22 5.52
CA LYS A 62 -13.37 -1.31 6.42
C LYS A 62 -11.95 -1.82 6.13
N ILE A 63 -11.27 -1.18 5.20
CA ILE A 63 -9.89 -1.43 4.86
C ILE A 63 -9.12 -0.13 4.86
N GLN A 64 -7.86 -0.19 5.26
CA GLN A 64 -6.89 0.79 4.81
C GLN A 64 -6.47 0.40 3.40
N GLN A 65 -6.36 1.37 2.49
CA GLN A 65 -6.05 1.08 1.10
C GLN A 65 -5.17 2.14 0.45
N LEU A 66 -4.30 1.66 -0.43
CA LEU A 66 -3.51 2.42 -1.38
C LEU A 66 -3.74 1.85 -2.77
N ARG A 67 -4.08 2.72 -3.72
CA ARG A 67 -4.37 2.36 -5.11
C ARG A 67 -3.27 2.86 -6.03
N TRP A 68 -3.00 2.12 -7.09
CA TRP A 68 -2.13 2.63 -8.14
C TRP A 68 -2.83 3.75 -8.92
N SER A 69 -2.14 4.88 -9.06
CA SER A 69 -2.53 5.99 -9.92
C SER A 69 -1.28 6.67 -10.45
N LYS A 70 -1.14 6.77 -11.78
CA LYS A 70 0.01 7.43 -12.44
C LYS A 70 1.38 6.99 -11.87
N LYS A 71 1.56 5.66 -11.68
CA LYS A 71 2.75 5.03 -11.07
C LYS A 71 3.00 5.38 -9.59
N GLN A 72 1.97 5.79 -8.87
CA GLN A 72 2.05 6.17 -7.46
C GLN A 72 0.99 5.44 -6.64
N LEU A 73 1.24 5.28 -5.36
CA LEU A 73 0.31 4.73 -4.39
C LEU A 73 -0.41 5.86 -3.66
N VAL A 74 -1.72 5.94 -3.88
CA VAL A 74 -2.56 7.00 -3.32
C VAL A 74 -3.75 6.41 -2.57
N SER A 75 -4.16 7.02 -1.46
CA SER A 75 -5.40 6.66 -0.76
C SER A 75 -6.60 7.49 -1.21
N ASP A 76 -6.38 8.60 -1.93
CA ASP A 76 -7.41 9.56 -2.36
C ASP A 76 -8.43 9.89 -1.24
N ILE A 77 -9.72 9.56 -1.45
CA ILE A 77 -10.83 9.74 -0.50
C ILE A 77 -10.98 8.59 0.51
N TYR A 78 -10.16 7.55 0.41
CA TYR A 78 -10.24 6.35 1.24
C TYR A 78 -9.32 6.44 2.46
N ILE A 79 -9.56 5.53 3.42
CA ILE A 79 -8.71 5.38 4.59
C ILE A 79 -7.33 4.91 4.12
N GLY A 80 -6.32 5.77 4.29
CA GLY A 80 -4.95 5.48 3.92
C GLY A 80 -4.18 4.72 4.99
N PHE A 81 -2.93 4.42 4.67
CA PHE A 81 -1.99 3.83 5.62
C PHE A 81 -1.50 4.90 6.59
N ASN A 82 -1.12 4.51 7.80
CA ASN A 82 -0.37 5.40 8.69
C ASN A 82 1.11 5.45 8.25
N ASP A 83 1.89 6.32 8.87
CA ASP A 83 3.26 6.58 8.43
C ASP A 83 4.19 5.36 8.66
N ILE A 84 3.97 4.58 9.73
CA ILE A 84 4.72 3.34 9.99
C ILE A 84 4.45 2.31 8.88
N GLN A 85 3.17 2.12 8.54
CA GLN A 85 2.75 1.22 7.47
C GLN A 85 3.28 1.68 6.10
N LEU A 86 3.30 3.00 5.84
CA LEU A 86 3.85 3.55 4.61
C LEU A 86 5.36 3.34 4.50
N GLU A 87 6.11 3.59 5.58
CA GLU A 87 7.56 3.39 5.57
C GLU A 87 7.91 1.93 5.31
N LEU A 88 7.22 1.00 5.99
CA LEU A 88 7.44 -0.43 5.76
C LEU A 88 7.08 -0.86 4.33
N LEU A 89 6.04 -0.28 3.75
CA LEU A 89 5.68 -0.53 2.34
C LEU A 89 6.72 0.05 1.37
N TYR A 90 7.29 1.22 1.68
CA TYR A 90 8.37 1.81 0.91
C TYR A 90 9.62 0.92 0.92
N GLU A 91 10.03 0.41 2.09
CA GLU A 91 11.13 -0.55 2.23
C GLU A 91 10.86 -1.85 1.45
N ALA A 92 9.64 -2.39 1.54
CA ALA A 92 9.26 -3.59 0.80
C ALA A 92 9.33 -3.39 -0.73
N LEU A 93 8.92 -2.22 -1.21
CA LEU A 93 9.01 -1.86 -2.63
C LEU A 93 10.47 -1.71 -3.06
N ILE A 94 11.33 -1.05 -2.27
CA ILE A 94 12.77 -0.96 -2.55
C ILE A 94 13.38 -2.36 -2.62
N HIS A 95 13.10 -3.21 -1.63
CA HIS A 95 13.62 -4.56 -1.59
C HIS A 95 13.26 -5.36 -2.86
N SER A 96 12.00 -5.23 -3.32
CA SER A 96 11.53 -5.98 -4.48
C SER A 96 11.91 -5.36 -5.83
N LEU A 97 12.05 -4.04 -5.92
CA LEU A 97 12.17 -3.33 -7.20
C LEU A 97 13.55 -2.69 -7.41
N GLY A 98 14.37 -2.59 -6.36
CA GLY A 98 15.60 -1.83 -6.33
C GLY A 98 15.37 -0.35 -6.00
N GLU A 99 16.30 0.24 -5.27
CA GLU A 99 16.24 1.63 -4.77
C GLU A 99 16.06 2.64 -5.91
N ASP A 100 16.72 2.43 -7.05
CA ASP A 100 16.62 3.30 -8.22
C ASP A 100 15.20 3.40 -8.81
N ASN A 101 14.33 2.42 -8.51
CA ASN A 101 13.01 2.30 -9.10
C ASN A 101 11.88 2.82 -8.20
N VAL A 102 12.17 3.21 -6.96
CA VAL A 102 11.18 3.64 -5.97
C VAL A 102 11.56 5.02 -5.44
N TYR A 103 10.57 5.89 -5.25
CA TYR A 103 10.79 7.21 -4.67
C TYR A 103 9.64 7.57 -3.73
N LYS A 104 9.88 8.46 -2.79
CA LYS A 104 8.84 9.06 -1.95
C LYS A 104 8.97 10.57 -1.90
N TYR A 105 7.85 11.27 -1.75
CA TYR A 105 7.81 12.73 -1.61
C TYR A 105 6.66 13.15 -0.69
N ASP A 106 6.82 14.27 -0.01
CA ASP A 106 5.82 14.75 0.94
C ASP A 106 4.52 15.15 0.22
N ARG A 107 3.39 14.72 0.77
CA ARG A 107 2.08 14.97 0.16
C ARG A 107 1.71 16.45 0.18
N TYR A 108 2.26 17.21 1.12
CA TYR A 108 1.98 18.63 1.33
C TYR A 108 3.00 19.58 0.68
N THR A 109 3.93 19.09 -0.13
CA THR A 109 4.77 19.98 -0.95
C THR A 109 3.95 20.51 -2.14
N ILE A 110 3.02 21.43 -1.85
CA ILE A 110 2.44 22.32 -2.85
C ILE A 110 3.55 23.30 -3.22
N LYS A 111 4.02 23.26 -4.47
CA LYS A 111 4.74 24.38 -5.08
C LYS A 111 3.74 25.38 -5.63
#